data_AF-A0AAD7Z6G7-F1
#
_entry.id   AF-A0AAD7Z6G7-F1
#
_cell.length_a   1.000
_cell.length_b   1.000
_cell.length_c   1.000
_cell.angle_alpha   90.00
_cell.angle_beta   90.00
_cell.angle_gamma   90.00
#
_symmetry.space_group_name_H-M   'P 1'
#
loop_
_entity.id
_entity.type
_entity.pdbx_description
1 polymer ?
#
loop_
_entity_poly.entity_id
_entity_poly.type
_entity_poly.pdbx_seq_one_letter_code
_entity_poly.pdbx_strand_id
1 'polypeptide(L)'
;MLREQNPTQLAEAAVTRTLQEKERDEVELLAIRQEEIRRRQEKVKKFTGARHSRFGGTYVLKDMKSVSDNDLIYHKPLNKLDSLDFDHDKVKQKRPKNRLPMHGENTERRSAFSVRLFLKEFCVEFLNGAYNTLMYHVKDGLVRARAQANDESYYMWGLKFFMEFNRNYKFQVKLVSETMSVQTFHFIQTQLEKCYDMLTTDKKKLLLWSRRLHLALRAYQELLMTLMAMDKCDNPTVRESSKVIKSNIFYVVEYRELILVLMLNFDEIKFSKLYLKDLIETAHVFLKLLEQFCSKRSIVVQRRKAVRKKKTKTPEEIVPEELWDEVGPQLSAVLQSEAEIPNIVPFDAASDKHIDEQKVDAMVRIQSYLREQQYEEIIHFMLFTREVWPENDFFGSPNMPAEEEFLAMKDIFLANIASIGQLYDYRFSRQESS
;
A
#
# COMPACT_ATOMS: atom_id res chain seq x y z
N MET A 1 12.48 23.56 -17.57
CA MET A 1 13.85 23.33 -18.08
C MET A 1 14.28 21.88 -17.95
N LEU A 2 14.16 21.25 -16.77
CA LEU A 2 14.70 19.90 -16.52
C LEU A 2 13.71 18.72 -16.71
N ARG A 3 12.39 18.99 -16.81
CA ARG A 3 11.31 17.96 -16.78
C ARG A 3 11.47 16.80 -17.77
N GLU A 4 11.91 17.10 -18.99
CA GLU A 4 12.06 16.13 -20.09
C GLU A 4 13.52 15.69 -20.30
N GLN A 5 14.43 16.16 -19.44
CA GLN A 5 15.84 15.78 -19.51
C GLN A 5 16.06 14.49 -18.72
N ASN A 6 16.90 13.60 -19.26
CA ASN A 6 17.32 12.41 -18.56
C ASN A 6 18.46 12.75 -17.57
N PRO A 7 18.29 12.54 -16.24
CA PRO A 7 19.30 12.88 -15.24
C PRO A 7 20.61 12.12 -15.42
N THR A 8 20.53 10.86 -15.83
CA THR A 8 21.69 9.99 -16.10
C THR A 8 22.55 10.57 -17.23
N GLN A 9 21.92 10.94 -18.34
CA GLN A 9 22.63 11.54 -19.49
C GLN A 9 23.22 12.92 -19.15
N LEU A 10 22.56 13.70 -18.29
CA LEU A 10 23.08 14.98 -17.83
C LEU A 10 24.29 14.81 -16.89
N ALA A 11 24.27 13.81 -16.01
CA ALA A 11 25.39 13.50 -15.14
C ALA A 11 26.65 13.12 -15.93
N GLU A 12 26.48 12.34 -17.01
CA GLU A 12 27.57 11.89 -17.88
C GLU A 12 28.16 12.98 -18.79
N ALA A 13 27.44 14.07 -19.05
CA ALA A 13 27.88 15.13 -19.97
C ALA A 13 29.18 15.80 -19.46
N ALA A 14 30.32 15.60 -20.13
CA ALA A 14 31.61 16.16 -19.72
C ALA A 14 31.92 17.48 -20.44
N VAL A 15 32.79 18.33 -19.87
CA VAL A 15 33.19 19.64 -20.43
C VAL A 15 33.87 19.48 -21.80
N THR A 16 34.70 18.44 -21.95
CA THR A 16 35.26 18.02 -23.23
C THR A 16 34.41 16.90 -23.80
N ARG A 17 33.85 17.10 -25.00
CA ARG A 17 33.29 16.00 -25.80
C ARG A 17 34.40 15.00 -26.04
N THR A 18 34.41 13.91 -25.29
CA THR A 18 35.41 12.86 -25.47
C THR A 18 35.23 12.27 -26.86
N LEU A 19 36.34 11.93 -27.53
CA LEU A 19 36.31 11.21 -28.80
C LEU A 19 35.39 9.98 -28.70
N GLN A 20 35.37 9.34 -27.53
CA GLN A 20 34.48 8.25 -27.16
C GLN A 20 32.97 8.61 -27.15
N GLU A 21 32.54 9.80 -26.72
CA GLU A 21 31.12 10.19 -26.81
C GLU A 21 30.71 10.40 -28.27
N LYS A 22 31.60 10.98 -29.09
CA LYS A 22 31.36 11.16 -30.53
C LYS A 22 31.28 9.82 -31.26
N GLU A 23 32.22 8.91 -30.98
CA GLU A 23 32.20 7.55 -31.54
C GLU A 23 30.97 6.77 -31.10
N ARG A 24 30.56 6.86 -29.83
CA ARG A 24 29.31 6.22 -29.35
C ARG A 24 28.07 6.77 -30.06
N ASP A 25 27.98 8.10 -30.22
CA ASP A 25 26.89 8.74 -30.96
C ASP A 25 26.86 8.27 -32.42
N GLU A 26 28.01 8.15 -33.07
CA GLU A 26 28.13 7.68 -34.45
C GLU A 26 27.72 6.20 -34.57
N VAL A 27 28.15 5.34 -33.63
CA VAL A 27 27.77 3.93 -33.58
C VAL A 27 26.27 3.76 -33.33
N GLU A 28 25.69 4.53 -32.40
CA GLU A 28 24.25 4.52 -32.13
C GLU A 28 23.45 4.95 -33.37
N LEU A 29 23.88 6.02 -34.04
CA LEU A 29 23.26 6.49 -35.27
C LEU A 29 23.35 5.46 -36.40
N LEU A 30 24.49 4.79 -36.55
CA LEU A 30 24.67 3.72 -37.53
C LEU A 30 23.77 2.53 -37.21
N ALA A 31 23.65 2.14 -35.94
CA ALA A 31 22.78 1.04 -35.52
C ALA A 31 21.30 1.35 -35.81
N ILE A 32 20.83 2.56 -35.48
CA ILE A 32 19.46 3.01 -35.79
C ILE A 32 19.23 2.99 -37.31
N ARG A 33 20.19 3.52 -38.08
CA ARG A 33 20.10 3.53 -39.55
C ARG A 33 20.06 2.11 -40.13
N GLN A 34 20.90 1.20 -39.62
CA GLN A 34 20.90 -0.20 -40.04
C GLN A 34 19.58 -0.90 -39.69
N GLU A 35 19.02 -0.64 -38.51
CA GLU A 35 17.73 -1.21 -38.13
C GLU A 35 16.59 -0.65 -38.98
N GLU A 36 16.61 0.64 -39.30
CA GLU A 36 15.65 1.26 -40.22
C GLU A 36 15.75 0.65 -41.63
N ILE A 37 16.98 0.47 -42.14
CA ILE A 37 17.23 -0.21 -43.43
C ILE A 37 16.73 -1.65 -43.37
N ARG A 38 17.02 -2.41 -42.31
CA ARG A 38 16.57 -3.79 -42.15
C ARG A 38 15.05 -3.86 -42.11
N ARG A 39 14.38 -3.01 -41.32
CA ARG A 39 12.91 -2.93 -41.27
C ARG A 39 12.33 -2.55 -42.62
N ARG A 40 12.94 -1.61 -43.35
CA ARG A 40 12.52 -1.22 -44.69
C ARG A 40 12.68 -2.38 -45.67
N GLN A 41 13.82 -3.08 -45.65
CA GLN A 41 14.08 -4.26 -46.47
C GLN A 41 13.13 -5.41 -46.14
N GLU A 42 12.82 -5.66 -44.87
CA GLU A 42 11.83 -6.65 -44.46
C GLU A 42 10.43 -6.28 -44.94
N LYS A 43 10.02 -5.01 -44.83
CA LYS A 43 8.73 -4.54 -45.36
C LYS A 43 8.67 -4.69 -46.87
N VAL A 44 9.74 -4.33 -47.58
CA VAL A 44 9.86 -4.53 -49.04
C VAL A 44 9.75 -6.03 -49.35
N LYS A 45 10.55 -6.89 -48.73
CA LYS A 45 10.47 -8.35 -48.94
C LYS A 45 9.08 -8.94 -48.63
N LYS A 46 8.38 -8.44 -47.61
CA LYS A 46 7.05 -8.95 -47.20
C LYS A 46 5.90 -8.41 -48.04
N PHE A 47 5.94 -7.14 -48.45
CA PHE A 47 4.78 -6.43 -49.02
C PHE A 47 4.98 -5.98 -50.47
N THR A 48 6.21 -5.86 -50.96
CA THR A 48 6.48 -5.65 -52.38
C THR A 48 6.90 -6.99 -52.99
N GLY A 49 5.91 -7.78 -53.41
CA GLY A 49 6.17 -8.88 -54.34
C GLY A 49 6.71 -8.35 -55.68
N ALA A 50 7.25 -9.23 -56.52
CA ALA A 50 7.71 -8.88 -57.87
C ALA A 50 6.59 -8.38 -58.81
N ARG A 51 5.34 -8.32 -58.34
CA ARG A 51 4.14 -8.00 -59.12
C ARG A 51 3.32 -6.92 -58.43
N HIS A 52 2.55 -6.17 -59.21
CA HIS A 52 1.77 -5.02 -58.73
C HIS A 52 0.67 -5.42 -57.73
N SER A 53 0.23 -4.49 -56.87
CA SER A 53 -0.79 -4.74 -55.82
C SER A 53 -2.11 -5.36 -56.31
N ARG A 54 -2.49 -5.17 -57.58
CA ARG A 54 -3.69 -5.78 -58.20
C ARG A 54 -3.50 -7.24 -58.66
N PHE A 55 -2.29 -7.79 -58.55
CA PHE A 55 -1.99 -9.18 -58.88
C PHE A 55 -2.29 -10.03 -57.64
N GLY A 56 -3.58 -10.23 -57.36
CA GLY A 56 -4.04 -11.13 -56.33
C GLY A 56 -4.06 -12.56 -56.88
N GLY A 57 -3.22 -13.44 -56.35
CA GLY A 57 -3.34 -14.87 -56.62
C GLY A 57 -4.60 -15.40 -55.95
N THR A 58 -5.36 -16.23 -56.66
CA THR A 58 -6.53 -16.92 -56.09
C THR A 58 -6.10 -18.31 -55.61
N TYR A 59 -6.22 -18.55 -54.31
CA TYR A 59 -5.88 -19.81 -53.66
C TYR A 59 -7.16 -20.49 -53.18
N VAL A 60 -7.20 -21.81 -53.24
CA VAL A 60 -8.28 -22.62 -52.66
C VAL A 60 -7.72 -23.29 -51.42
N LEU A 61 -8.33 -23.02 -50.27
CA LEU A 61 -7.97 -23.64 -49.01
C LEU A 61 -8.72 -24.96 -48.88
N LYS A 62 -7.99 -26.08 -48.99
CA LYS A 62 -8.55 -27.41 -48.78
C LYS A 62 -8.86 -27.61 -47.29
N ASP A 63 -9.91 -28.37 -46.99
CA ASP A 63 -10.40 -28.70 -45.64
C ASP A 63 -11.08 -27.55 -44.87
N MET A 64 -11.33 -26.41 -45.52
CA MET A 64 -12.23 -25.37 -45.00
C MET A 64 -13.37 -25.11 -45.98
N LYS A 65 -14.61 -25.32 -45.51
CA LYS A 65 -15.81 -25.03 -46.28
C LYS A 65 -16.23 -23.57 -46.14
N SER A 66 -16.58 -22.97 -47.27
CA SER A 66 -17.25 -21.69 -47.35
C SER A 66 -18.72 -21.82 -46.91
N VAL A 67 -19.41 -20.68 -46.80
CA VAL A 67 -20.86 -20.59 -46.52
C VAL A 67 -21.70 -21.38 -47.54
N SER A 68 -21.16 -21.61 -48.74
CA SER A 68 -21.79 -22.34 -49.85
C SER A 68 -21.33 -23.80 -50.00
N ASP A 69 -20.74 -24.41 -48.95
CA ASP A 69 -20.26 -25.81 -48.90
C ASP A 69 -19.14 -26.20 -49.88
N ASN A 70 -18.73 -25.24 -50.72
CA ASN A 70 -17.53 -25.31 -51.54
C ASN A 70 -16.27 -24.93 -50.75
N ASP A 71 -15.10 -25.35 -51.24
CA ASP A 71 -13.83 -25.02 -50.60
C ASP A 71 -13.57 -23.49 -50.61
N LEU A 72 -12.99 -22.98 -49.52
CA LEU A 72 -12.84 -21.53 -49.29
C LEU A 72 -11.80 -20.92 -50.24
N ILE A 73 -12.19 -19.83 -50.92
CA ILE A 73 -11.32 -19.08 -51.83
C ILE A 73 -10.65 -17.93 -51.07
N TYR A 74 -9.33 -17.79 -51.20
CA TYR A 74 -8.52 -16.74 -50.59
C TYR A 74 -7.69 -15.99 -51.64
N HIS A 75 -7.73 -14.66 -51.63
CA HIS A 75 -7.16 -13.82 -52.70
C HIS A 75 -5.82 -13.15 -52.36
N LYS A 76 -5.27 -13.38 -51.17
CA LYS A 76 -3.99 -12.78 -50.74
C LYS A 76 -2.88 -13.84 -50.76
N PRO A 77 -1.65 -13.46 -51.18
CA PRO A 77 -0.51 -14.37 -51.13
C PRO A 77 -0.20 -14.74 -49.68
N LEU A 78 -0.41 -16.01 -49.33
CA LEU A 78 -0.06 -16.56 -48.03
C LEU A 78 1.43 -16.90 -48.03
N ASN A 79 2.26 -15.98 -47.52
CA ASN A 79 3.68 -16.26 -47.34
C ASN A 79 3.93 -17.31 -46.23
N LYS A 80 2.98 -17.46 -45.28
CA LYS A 80 2.94 -18.47 -44.21
C LYS A 80 1.49 -18.82 -43.84
N LEU A 81 1.20 -20.07 -43.49
CA LEU A 81 -0.12 -20.50 -43.00
C LEU A 81 -0.53 -19.78 -41.70
N ASP A 82 0.42 -19.45 -40.81
CA ASP A 82 0.16 -18.68 -39.57
C ASP A 82 -0.36 -17.25 -39.80
N SER A 83 -0.31 -16.76 -41.05
CA SER A 83 -0.83 -15.44 -41.44
C SER A 83 -2.23 -15.50 -42.07
N LEU A 84 -2.90 -16.64 -41.98
CA LEU A 84 -4.32 -16.80 -42.32
C LEU A 84 -5.18 -16.00 -41.34
N ASP A 85 -5.49 -14.76 -41.70
CA ASP A 85 -6.45 -13.92 -41.00
C ASP A 85 -7.68 -13.71 -41.89
N PHE A 86 -8.79 -14.31 -41.48
CA PHE A 86 -10.11 -14.22 -42.12
C PHE A 86 -10.95 -13.06 -41.57
N ASP A 87 -10.47 -12.38 -40.53
CA ASP A 87 -11.14 -11.28 -39.85
C ASP A 87 -10.69 -9.91 -40.37
N HIS A 88 -9.81 -9.88 -41.38
CA HIS A 88 -9.32 -8.65 -42.00
C HIS A 88 -10.42 -7.74 -42.55
N ASP A 89 -11.47 -8.32 -43.13
CA ASP A 89 -12.60 -7.58 -43.68
C ASP A 89 -13.73 -7.41 -42.65
N LYS A 90 -13.60 -8.02 -41.45
CA LYS A 90 -14.53 -7.82 -40.35
C LYS A 90 -14.26 -6.47 -39.69
N VAL A 91 -15.33 -5.72 -39.45
CA VAL A 91 -15.26 -4.47 -38.69
C VAL A 91 -14.80 -4.79 -37.27
N LYS A 92 -13.58 -4.38 -36.93
CA LYS A 92 -13.04 -4.54 -35.57
C LYS A 92 -13.96 -3.82 -34.58
N GLN A 93 -14.35 -4.50 -33.51
CA GLN A 93 -15.13 -3.88 -32.44
C GLN A 93 -14.35 -2.69 -31.88
N LYS A 94 -14.89 -1.49 -32.06
CA LYS A 94 -14.30 -0.26 -31.57
C LYS A 94 -14.40 -0.25 -30.04
N ARG A 95 -13.27 -0.41 -29.36
CA ARG A 95 -13.23 -0.21 -27.90
C ARG A 95 -13.61 1.26 -27.61
N PRO A 96 -14.57 1.52 -26.70
CA PRO A 96 -14.94 2.89 -26.36
C PRO A 96 -13.74 3.60 -25.75
N LYS A 97 -13.63 4.92 -25.95
CA LYS A 97 -12.43 5.69 -25.55
C LYS A 97 -12.07 5.55 -24.06
N ASN A 98 -13.06 5.33 -23.20
CA ASN A 98 -12.89 5.15 -21.75
C ASN A 98 -12.35 3.77 -21.33
N ARG A 99 -12.26 2.81 -22.26
CA ARG A 99 -11.67 1.48 -22.05
C ARG A 99 -10.37 1.28 -22.85
N LEU A 100 -9.84 2.36 -23.40
CA LEU A 100 -8.53 2.32 -24.06
C LEU A 100 -7.44 2.31 -22.99
N PRO A 101 -6.39 1.48 -23.16
CA PRO A 101 -5.28 1.47 -22.23
C PRO A 101 -4.56 2.82 -22.21
N MET A 102 -4.17 3.27 -21.02
CA MET A 102 -3.46 4.53 -20.88
C MET A 102 -2.13 4.50 -21.61
N HIS A 103 -1.94 5.46 -22.52
CA HIS A 103 -0.66 5.66 -23.18
C HIS A 103 0.23 6.51 -22.27
N GLY A 104 1.42 5.99 -21.97
CA GLY A 104 2.46 6.74 -21.29
C GLY A 104 3.20 7.61 -22.30
N GLU A 105 3.35 8.90 -22.01
CA GLU A 105 4.19 9.82 -22.80
C GLU A 105 5.63 9.69 -22.31
N ASN A 106 6.47 8.95 -23.05
CA ASN A 106 7.92 9.01 -22.88
C ASN A 106 8.46 10.15 -23.75
N THR A 107 8.30 11.38 -23.27
CA THR A 107 8.87 12.56 -23.94
C THR A 107 10.26 12.80 -23.36
N GLU A 108 11.24 12.02 -23.81
CA GLU A 108 12.65 12.33 -23.55
C GLU A 108 13.14 13.33 -24.59
N ARG A 109 13.61 14.49 -24.13
CA ARG A 109 14.18 15.52 -25.00
C ARG A 109 15.69 15.51 -24.87
N ARG A 110 16.40 15.14 -25.94
CA ARG A 110 17.85 15.34 -26.03
C ARG A 110 18.15 16.79 -26.38
N SER A 111 18.58 17.58 -25.39
CA SER A 111 18.99 18.98 -25.60
C SER A 111 20.37 19.06 -26.26
N ALA A 112 20.65 20.21 -26.88
CA ALA A 112 21.97 20.51 -27.43
C ALA A 112 23.07 20.38 -26.36
N PHE A 113 24.28 19.99 -26.76
CA PHE A 113 25.38 19.70 -25.84
C PHE A 113 25.70 20.87 -24.89
N SER A 114 25.78 22.10 -25.40
CA SER A 114 26.02 23.31 -24.60
C SER A 114 24.95 23.51 -23.52
N VAL A 115 23.68 23.27 -23.85
CA VAL A 115 22.56 23.34 -22.90
C VAL A 115 22.69 22.25 -21.84
N ARG A 116 23.08 21.02 -22.22
CA ARG A 116 23.31 19.94 -21.26
C ARG A 116 24.43 20.26 -20.28
N LEU A 117 25.51 20.91 -20.75
CA LEU A 117 26.61 21.34 -19.90
C LEU A 117 26.18 22.41 -18.89
N PHE A 118 25.47 23.44 -19.35
CA PHE A 118 24.90 24.47 -18.49
C PHE A 118 23.95 23.87 -17.44
N LEU A 119 23.03 22.97 -17.86
CA LEU A 119 22.11 22.32 -16.94
C LEU A 119 22.83 21.43 -15.92
N LYS A 120 23.93 20.78 -16.32
CA LYS A 120 24.76 20.00 -15.40
C LYS A 120 25.42 20.89 -14.35
N GLU A 121 26.04 22.00 -14.76
CA GLU A 121 26.66 22.97 -13.85
C GLU A 121 25.63 23.51 -12.86
N PHE A 122 24.46 23.92 -13.35
CA PHE A 122 23.33 24.33 -12.53
C PHE A 122 22.92 23.25 -11.51
N CYS A 123 22.77 21.99 -11.93
CA CYS A 123 22.41 20.90 -11.03
C CYS A 123 23.47 20.67 -9.93
N VAL A 124 24.76 20.81 -10.27
CA VAL A 124 25.86 20.67 -9.30
C VAL A 124 25.83 21.82 -8.29
N GLU A 125 25.70 23.07 -8.74
CA GLU A 125 25.61 24.23 -7.86
C GLU A 125 24.37 24.15 -6.96
N PHE A 126 23.24 23.77 -7.54
CA PHE A 126 21.98 23.62 -6.82
C PHE A 126 22.04 22.54 -5.73
N LEU A 127 22.64 21.38 -6.03
CA LEU A 127 22.84 20.31 -5.03
C LEU A 127 23.76 20.74 -3.90
N ASN A 128 24.80 21.53 -4.17
CA ASN A 128 25.74 22.01 -3.16
C ASN A 128 25.17 23.13 -2.28
N GLY A 129 24.37 24.04 -2.85
CA GLY A 129 23.96 25.27 -2.19
C GLY A 129 22.53 25.29 -1.65
N ALA A 130 21.57 24.63 -2.31
CA ALA A 130 20.15 24.91 -2.07
C ALA A 130 19.24 23.67 -1.93
N TYR A 131 19.66 22.49 -2.42
CA TYR A 131 18.78 21.32 -2.47
C TYR A 131 18.18 20.93 -1.11
N ASN A 132 19.02 20.71 -0.10
CA ASN A 132 18.55 20.29 1.23
C ASN A 132 17.60 21.32 1.84
N THR A 133 17.95 22.61 1.78
CA THR A 133 17.13 23.70 2.32
C THR A 133 15.79 23.82 1.59
N LEU A 134 15.81 23.76 0.25
CA LEU A 134 14.58 23.83 -0.55
C LEU A 134 13.67 22.65 -0.27
N MET A 135 14.21 21.42 -0.31
CA MET A 135 13.42 20.20 -0.09
C MET A 135 12.81 20.18 1.31
N TYR A 136 13.54 20.64 2.32
CA TYR A 136 13.03 20.79 3.68
C TYR A 136 11.82 21.72 3.74
N HIS A 137 11.95 22.95 3.23
CA HIS A 137 10.87 23.94 3.28
C HIS A 137 9.65 23.54 2.45
N VAL A 138 9.86 22.94 1.27
CA VAL A 138 8.75 22.45 0.44
C VAL A 138 8.04 21.30 1.16
N LYS A 139 8.78 20.35 1.74
CA LYS A 139 8.19 19.24 2.52
C LYS A 139 7.38 19.77 3.71
N ASP A 140 7.94 20.70 4.49
CA ASP A 140 7.25 21.31 5.64
C ASP A 140 5.96 22.04 5.20
N GLY A 141 6.02 22.80 4.10
CA GLY A 141 4.84 23.45 3.53
C GLY A 141 3.75 22.48 3.05
N LEU A 142 4.15 21.35 2.48
CA LEU A 142 3.25 20.29 2.03
C LEU A 142 2.61 19.55 3.20
N VAL A 143 3.38 19.21 4.24
CA VAL A 143 2.88 18.52 5.43
C VAL A 143 1.89 19.40 6.19
N ARG A 144 2.16 20.71 6.30
CA ARG A 144 1.25 21.67 6.95
C ARG A 144 0.05 22.07 6.08
N ALA A 145 -0.12 21.44 4.91
CA ALA A 145 -1.17 21.75 3.93
C ALA A 145 -1.27 23.24 3.56
N ARG A 146 -0.18 24.00 3.68
CA ARG A 146 -0.09 25.41 3.27
C ARG A 146 0.20 25.58 1.77
N ALA A 147 0.60 24.49 1.13
CA ALA A 147 0.96 24.44 -0.27
C ALA A 147 -0.25 24.19 -1.18
N GLN A 148 -0.13 24.56 -2.45
CA GLN A 148 -1.19 24.35 -3.43
C GLN A 148 -1.30 22.87 -3.80
N ALA A 149 -2.48 22.44 -4.23
CA ALA A 149 -2.79 21.03 -4.55
C ALA A 149 -1.94 20.40 -5.67
N ASN A 150 -1.07 21.15 -6.36
CA ASN A 150 -0.16 20.66 -7.40
C ASN A 150 1.30 20.55 -6.94
N ASP A 151 1.66 21.15 -5.80
CA ASP A 151 3.05 21.29 -5.38
C ASP A 151 3.69 19.94 -5.01
N GLU A 152 2.87 18.98 -4.55
CA GLU A 152 3.28 17.59 -4.29
C GLU A 152 3.96 16.96 -5.52
N SER A 153 3.42 17.17 -6.73
CA SER A 153 3.96 16.58 -7.96
C SER A 153 5.35 17.13 -8.31
N TYR A 154 5.60 18.42 -8.04
CA TYR A 154 6.91 19.02 -8.26
C TYR A 154 7.94 18.53 -7.25
N TYR A 155 7.52 18.34 -6.00
CA TYR A 155 8.37 17.73 -4.97
C TYR A 155 8.79 16.31 -5.34
N MET A 156 7.83 15.45 -5.72
CA MET A 156 8.13 14.06 -6.14
C MET A 156 9.07 14.02 -7.35
N TRP A 157 8.80 14.88 -8.35
CA TRP A 157 9.62 14.97 -9.54
C TRP A 157 11.04 15.47 -9.22
N GLY A 158 11.16 16.52 -8.39
CA GLY A 158 12.44 17.09 -7.98
C GLY A 158 13.27 16.11 -7.16
N LEU A 159 12.65 15.41 -6.21
CA LEU A 159 13.28 14.35 -5.44
C LEU A 159 13.90 13.31 -6.39
N LYS A 160 13.08 12.73 -7.27
CA LYS A 160 13.53 11.73 -8.25
C LYS A 160 14.68 12.26 -9.11
N PHE A 161 14.53 13.44 -9.70
CA PHE A 161 15.49 13.98 -10.65
C PHE A 161 16.86 14.24 -10.03
N PHE A 162 16.90 14.98 -8.91
CA PHE A 162 18.15 15.41 -8.30
C PHE A 162 18.85 14.28 -7.55
N MET A 163 18.11 13.33 -6.99
CA MET A 163 18.71 12.14 -6.37
C MET A 163 19.32 11.21 -7.42
N GLU A 164 18.64 10.96 -8.53
CA GLU A 164 19.19 10.17 -9.65
C GLU A 164 20.45 10.84 -10.22
N PHE A 165 20.42 12.16 -10.40
CA PHE A 165 21.60 12.92 -10.83
C PHE A 165 22.77 12.78 -9.85
N ASN A 166 22.52 12.95 -8.54
CA ASN A 166 23.55 12.80 -7.51
C ASN A 166 24.14 11.38 -7.51
N ARG A 167 23.29 10.36 -7.67
CA ARG A 167 23.70 8.94 -7.72
C ARG A 167 24.62 8.63 -8.89
N ASN A 168 24.41 9.25 -10.05
CA ASN A 168 25.17 8.96 -11.27
C ASN A 168 26.39 9.87 -11.50
N TYR A 169 26.43 11.09 -10.94
CA TYR A 169 27.54 12.02 -11.17
C TYR A 169 28.73 11.77 -10.23
N LYS A 170 28.54 12.04 -8.93
CA LYS A 170 29.54 11.86 -7.87
C LYS A 170 28.78 11.65 -6.56
N PHE A 171 28.36 10.42 -6.33
CA PHE A 171 27.46 10.11 -5.22
C PHE A 171 27.99 10.61 -3.88
N GLN A 172 27.33 11.62 -3.34
CA GLN A 172 27.63 12.21 -2.04
C GLN A 172 26.34 12.30 -1.22
N VAL A 173 26.30 11.54 -0.13
CA VAL A 173 25.12 11.49 0.75
C VAL A 173 24.84 12.84 1.43
N LYS A 174 25.89 13.62 1.71
CA LYS A 174 25.78 14.96 2.31
C LYS A 174 24.88 15.91 1.50
N LEU A 175 24.90 15.79 0.18
CA LEU A 175 24.13 16.67 -0.71
C LEU A 175 22.63 16.35 -0.72
N VAL A 176 22.25 15.16 -0.26
CA VAL A 176 20.87 14.65 -0.29
C VAL A 176 20.42 14.13 1.08
N SER A 177 20.98 14.67 2.16
CA SER A 177 20.70 14.21 3.53
C SER A 177 19.26 14.49 3.95
N GLU A 178 18.64 15.57 3.45
CA GLU A 178 17.26 15.92 3.77
C GLU A 178 16.26 14.86 3.26
N THR A 179 16.48 14.39 2.03
CA THR A 179 15.60 13.40 1.38
C THR A 179 15.90 11.97 1.81
N MET A 180 17.13 11.67 2.25
CA MET A 180 17.50 10.39 2.87
C MET A 180 17.23 10.34 4.37
N SER A 181 16.00 10.66 4.77
CA SER A 181 15.51 10.59 6.16
C SER A 181 14.27 9.71 6.27
N VAL A 182 14.06 9.07 7.42
CA VAL A 182 12.89 8.20 7.68
C VAL A 182 11.58 8.98 7.48
N GLN A 183 11.56 10.25 7.87
CA GLN A 183 10.41 11.14 7.68
C GLN A 183 10.08 11.33 6.20
N THR A 184 11.09 11.50 5.35
CA THR A 184 10.87 11.64 3.91
C THR A 184 10.38 10.33 3.29
N PHE A 185 10.93 9.17 3.68
CA PHE A 185 10.40 7.87 3.25
C PHE A 185 8.91 7.69 3.60
N HIS A 186 8.54 8.03 4.84
CA HIS A 186 7.15 7.98 5.28
C HIS A 186 6.26 8.94 4.48
N PHE A 187 6.71 10.18 4.29
CA PHE A 187 5.96 11.16 3.50
C PHE A 187 5.68 10.67 2.08
N ILE A 188 6.66 10.09 1.38
CA ILE A 188 6.45 9.54 0.03
C ILE A 188 5.47 8.35 0.07
N GLN A 189 5.59 7.47 1.06
CA GLN A 189 4.70 6.31 1.21
C GLN A 189 3.25 6.73 1.47
N THR A 190 3.01 7.63 2.43
CA THR A 190 1.67 8.19 2.69
C THR A 190 1.09 8.89 1.47
N GLN A 191 1.92 9.62 0.71
CA GLN A 191 1.47 10.27 -0.53
C GLN A 191 1.09 9.26 -1.62
N LEU A 192 1.78 8.12 -1.66
CA LEU A 192 1.51 7.06 -2.61
C LEU A 192 0.19 6.33 -2.26
N GLU A 193 -0.07 6.07 -0.98
CA GLU A 193 -1.35 5.57 -0.48
C GLU A 193 -2.49 6.55 -0.77
N LYS A 194 -2.32 7.83 -0.40
CA LYS A 194 -3.29 8.90 -0.70
C LYS A 194 -3.62 8.97 -2.19
N CYS A 195 -2.61 8.92 -3.07
CA CYS A 195 -2.85 8.95 -4.51
C CYS A 195 -3.62 7.72 -5.00
N TYR A 196 -3.39 6.55 -4.39
CA TYR A 196 -4.08 5.32 -4.70
C TYR A 196 -5.54 5.34 -4.23
N ASP A 197 -5.81 5.84 -3.02
CA ASP A 197 -7.16 6.01 -2.47
C ASP A 197 -7.98 7.01 -3.31
N MET A 198 -7.36 8.12 -3.72
CA MET A 198 -8.00 9.11 -4.58
C MET A 198 -8.29 8.57 -5.98
N LEU A 199 -7.48 7.63 -6.49
CA LEU A 199 -7.74 6.95 -7.76
C LEU A 199 -8.95 6.02 -7.69
N THR A 200 -9.29 5.52 -6.50
CA THR A 200 -10.46 4.67 -6.26
C THR A 200 -11.73 5.49 -6.02
N THR A 201 -11.62 6.61 -5.30
CA THR A 201 -12.76 7.48 -4.93
C THR A 201 -13.13 8.48 -6.04
N ASP A 202 -12.16 9.18 -6.64
CA ASP A 202 -12.39 10.23 -7.66
C ASP A 202 -12.23 9.71 -9.09
N LYS A 203 -13.26 8.99 -9.56
CA LYS A 203 -13.32 8.43 -10.93
C LYS A 203 -13.28 9.50 -12.03
N LYS A 204 -13.59 10.78 -11.73
CA LYS A 204 -13.61 11.86 -12.73
C LYS A 204 -12.19 12.33 -13.09
N LYS A 205 -11.26 12.28 -12.13
CA LYS A 205 -9.85 12.71 -12.32
C LYS A 205 -8.87 11.54 -12.35
N LEU A 206 -9.33 10.36 -12.81
CA LEU A 206 -8.54 9.14 -12.83
C LEU A 206 -7.15 9.32 -13.47
N LEU A 207 -7.08 9.98 -14.63
CA LEU A 207 -5.83 10.23 -15.34
C LEU A 207 -4.84 11.09 -14.55
N LEU A 208 -5.34 12.07 -13.78
CA LEU A 208 -4.51 12.94 -12.95
C LEU A 208 -3.92 12.15 -11.79
N TRP A 209 -4.75 11.39 -11.07
CA TRP A 209 -4.31 10.57 -9.93
C TRP A 209 -3.36 9.47 -10.36
N SER A 210 -3.60 8.84 -11.52
CA SER A 210 -2.68 7.86 -12.12
C SER A 210 -1.30 8.46 -12.41
N ARG A 211 -1.24 9.66 -12.99
CA ARG A 211 0.03 10.38 -13.24
C ARG A 211 0.74 10.75 -11.94
N ARG A 212 0.01 11.20 -10.92
CA ARG A 212 0.56 11.55 -9.60
C ARG A 212 1.11 10.32 -8.87
N LEU A 213 0.35 9.21 -8.89
CA LEU A 213 0.80 7.94 -8.33
C LEU A 213 2.08 7.46 -9.01
N HIS A 214 2.15 7.56 -10.35
CA HIS A 214 3.36 7.19 -11.09
C HIS A 214 4.56 8.06 -10.70
N LEU A 215 4.39 9.38 -10.51
CA LEU A 215 5.45 10.25 -10.02
C LEU A 215 5.92 9.86 -8.60
N ALA A 216 4.99 9.59 -7.69
CA ALA A 216 5.31 9.15 -6.33
C ALA A 216 6.06 7.80 -6.33
N LEU A 217 5.64 6.86 -7.19
CA LEU A 217 6.31 5.56 -7.34
C LEU A 217 7.75 5.73 -7.82
N ARG A 218 8.00 6.59 -8.81
CA ARG A 218 9.36 6.86 -9.30
C ARG A 218 10.23 7.56 -8.25
N ALA A 219 9.65 8.43 -7.43
CA ALA A 219 10.35 9.03 -6.29
C ALA A 219 10.73 7.97 -5.25
N TYR A 220 9.81 7.07 -4.93
CA TYR A 220 10.06 5.95 -4.01
C TYR A 220 11.12 4.97 -4.56
N GLN A 221 11.06 4.65 -5.86
CA GLN A 221 12.07 3.85 -6.54
C GLN A 221 13.48 4.46 -6.39
N GLU A 222 13.62 5.77 -6.60
CA GLU A 222 14.92 6.44 -6.50
C GLU A 222 15.43 6.51 -5.05
N LEU A 223 14.53 6.64 -4.06
CA LEU A 223 14.89 6.50 -2.64
C LEU A 223 15.49 5.12 -2.34
N LEU A 224 14.88 4.04 -2.84
CA LEU A 224 15.39 2.68 -2.68
C LEU A 224 16.72 2.47 -3.43
N MET A 225 16.85 2.99 -4.64
CA MET A 225 18.10 2.93 -5.42
C MET A 225 19.24 3.69 -4.74
N THR A 226 18.93 4.85 -4.15
CA THR A 226 19.90 5.62 -3.36
C THR A 226 20.29 4.86 -2.10
N LEU A 227 19.34 4.20 -1.41
CA LEU A 227 19.61 3.36 -0.26
C LEU A 227 20.55 2.19 -0.61
N MET A 228 20.37 1.54 -1.77
CA MET A 228 21.30 0.55 -2.29
C MET A 228 22.71 1.10 -2.54
N ALA A 229 22.81 2.35 -3.03
CA ALA A 229 24.09 3.00 -3.26
C ALA A 229 24.80 3.36 -1.95
N MET A 230 24.04 3.74 -0.90
CA MET A 230 24.57 4.00 0.44
C MET A 230 25.25 2.78 1.06
N ASP A 231 24.74 1.56 0.81
CA ASP A 231 25.37 0.35 1.34
C ASP A 231 26.76 0.06 0.76
N LYS A 232 26.98 0.49 -0.49
CA LYS A 232 28.23 0.30 -1.21
C LYS A 232 29.28 1.37 -0.87
N CYS A 233 28.89 2.42 -0.14
CA CYS A 233 29.83 3.45 0.28
C CYS A 233 30.81 2.93 1.33
N ASP A 234 32.05 3.42 1.26
CA ASP A 234 33.13 3.05 2.18
C ASP A 234 32.93 3.65 3.58
N ASN A 235 32.20 4.77 3.68
CA ASN A 235 32.00 5.47 4.94
C ASN A 235 31.09 4.67 5.90
N PRO A 236 31.57 4.32 7.12
CA PRO A 236 30.79 3.54 8.08
C PRO A 236 29.51 4.25 8.55
N THR A 237 29.53 5.58 8.72
CA THR A 237 28.37 6.32 9.23
C THR A 237 27.20 6.27 8.25
N VAL A 238 27.49 6.43 6.96
CA VAL A 238 26.51 6.29 5.86
C VAL A 238 25.89 4.90 5.86
N ARG A 239 26.70 3.86 6.08
CA ARG A 239 26.24 2.47 6.12
C ARG A 239 25.36 2.19 7.34
N GLU A 240 25.64 2.82 8.48
CA GLU A 240 24.78 2.76 9.66
C GLU A 240 23.45 3.46 9.43
N SER A 241 23.45 4.66 8.85
CA SER A 241 22.20 5.35 8.47
C SER A 241 21.37 4.51 7.49
N SER A 242 22.00 3.86 6.51
CA SER A 242 21.32 2.92 5.61
C SER A 242 20.67 1.77 6.38
N LYS A 243 21.37 1.14 7.33
CA LYS A 243 20.82 0.06 8.17
C LYS A 243 19.60 0.50 8.98
N VAL A 244 19.62 1.71 9.55
CA VAL A 244 18.50 2.26 10.33
C VAL A 244 17.28 2.45 9.42
N ILE A 245 17.46 3.06 8.25
CA ILE A 245 16.37 3.26 7.28
C ILE A 245 15.81 1.91 6.80
N LYS A 246 16.66 0.94 6.46
CA LYS A 246 16.23 -0.42 6.08
C LYS A 246 15.43 -1.11 7.17
N SER A 247 15.86 -0.98 8.43
CA SER A 247 15.15 -1.55 9.57
C SER A 247 13.72 -1.03 9.61
N ASN A 248 13.54 0.29 9.52
CA ASN A 248 12.20 0.88 9.52
C ASN A 248 11.36 0.39 8.33
N ILE A 249 11.92 0.33 7.13
CA ILE A 249 11.19 -0.12 5.92
C ILE A 249 10.77 -1.60 6.01
N PHE A 250 11.61 -2.50 6.55
CA PHE A 250 11.33 -3.94 6.52
C PHE A 250 10.55 -4.46 7.73
N TYR A 251 10.56 -3.74 8.86
CA TYR A 251 9.76 -4.14 10.03
C TYR A 251 8.34 -3.59 9.98
N VAL A 252 8.15 -2.40 9.42
CA VAL A 252 6.83 -1.75 9.30
C VAL A 252 6.04 -2.41 8.15
N VAL A 253 4.80 -2.82 8.44
CA VAL A 253 3.99 -3.68 7.56
C VAL A 253 3.59 -2.94 6.29
N GLU A 254 3.23 -1.68 6.45
CA GLU A 254 2.74 -0.75 5.44
C GLU A 254 3.73 -0.66 4.27
N TYR A 255 5.03 -0.52 4.55
CA TYR A 255 6.07 -0.49 3.51
C TYR A 255 6.26 -1.83 2.80
N ARG A 256 6.10 -2.96 3.51
CA ARG A 256 6.25 -4.29 2.92
C ARG A 256 5.11 -4.64 1.98
N GLU A 257 3.89 -4.26 2.36
CA GLU A 257 2.69 -4.59 1.60
C GLU A 257 2.45 -3.61 0.45
N LEU A 258 2.94 -2.37 0.53
CA LEU A 258 2.73 -1.32 -0.47
C LEU A 258 2.96 -1.77 -1.91
N ILE A 259 4.15 -2.30 -2.21
CA ILE A 259 4.52 -2.70 -3.58
C ILE A 259 3.67 -3.89 -4.05
N LEU A 260 3.38 -4.84 -3.14
CA LEU A 260 2.53 -5.98 -3.45
C LEU A 260 1.09 -5.54 -3.76
N VAL A 261 0.53 -4.64 -2.95
CA VAL A 261 -0.81 -4.07 -3.16
C VAL A 261 -0.87 -3.33 -4.49
N LEU A 262 0.14 -2.52 -4.83
CA LEU A 262 0.20 -1.85 -6.13
C LEU A 262 0.28 -2.81 -7.32
N MET A 263 0.99 -3.94 -7.17
CA MET A 263 1.11 -4.96 -8.23
C MET A 263 -0.18 -5.74 -8.41
N LEU A 264 -0.82 -6.18 -7.32
CA LEU A 264 -2.05 -6.96 -7.34
C LEU A 264 -3.23 -6.16 -7.92
N ASN A 265 -3.23 -4.84 -7.71
CA ASN A 265 -4.28 -3.94 -8.17
C ASN A 265 -3.97 -3.22 -9.48
N PHE A 266 -3.03 -3.73 -10.29
CA PHE A 266 -2.74 -3.17 -11.60
C PHE A 266 -3.91 -3.40 -12.57
N ASP A 267 -4.44 -2.31 -13.12
CA ASP A 267 -5.48 -2.28 -14.15
C ASP A 267 -4.98 -1.52 -15.40
N GLU A 268 -5.05 -2.16 -16.57
CA GLU A 268 -4.63 -1.60 -17.86
C GLU A 268 -5.40 -0.35 -18.28
N ILE A 269 -6.62 -0.17 -17.75
CA ILE A 269 -7.44 1.03 -18.00
C ILE A 269 -6.92 2.21 -17.17
N LYS A 270 -6.43 1.94 -15.95
CA LYS A 270 -6.04 2.98 -14.99
C LYS A 270 -4.57 3.34 -15.04
N PHE A 271 -3.72 2.45 -15.54
CA PHE A 271 -2.28 2.61 -15.52
C PHE A 271 -1.66 2.40 -16.89
N SER A 272 -0.56 3.12 -17.14
CA SER A 272 0.20 2.97 -18.38
C SER A 272 1.19 1.80 -18.29
N LYS A 273 1.65 1.32 -19.45
CA LYS A 273 2.74 0.31 -19.50
C LYS A 273 4.04 0.81 -18.88
N LEU A 274 4.30 2.12 -18.90
CA LEU A 274 5.48 2.72 -18.26
C LEU A 274 5.38 2.62 -16.74
N TYR A 275 4.19 2.87 -16.18
CA TYR A 275 3.96 2.65 -14.76
C TYR A 275 4.22 1.18 -14.37
N LEU A 276 3.74 0.23 -15.17
CA LEU A 276 3.98 -1.19 -14.91
C LEU A 276 5.48 -1.54 -14.93
N LYS A 277 6.22 -1.01 -15.92
CA LYS A 277 7.67 -1.19 -16.00
C LYS A 277 8.35 -0.68 -14.73
N ASP A 278 8.08 0.56 -14.33
CA ASP A 278 8.70 1.18 -13.16
C ASP A 278 8.27 0.47 -11.85
N LEU A 279 7.04 -0.04 -11.78
CA LEU A 279 6.56 -0.83 -10.65
C LEU A 279 7.31 -2.15 -10.49
N ILE A 280 7.53 -2.87 -11.59
CA ILE A 280 8.30 -4.12 -11.60
C ILE A 280 9.76 -3.84 -11.23
N GLU A 281 10.36 -2.77 -11.76
CA GLU A 281 11.72 -2.36 -11.38
C GLU A 281 11.80 -2.00 -9.89
N THR A 282 10.81 -1.28 -9.36
CA THR A 282 10.72 -0.95 -7.92
C THR A 282 10.61 -2.22 -7.07
N ALA A 283 9.78 -3.17 -7.47
CA ALA A 283 9.63 -4.46 -6.80
C ALA A 283 10.96 -5.25 -6.82
N HIS A 284 11.65 -5.28 -7.96
CA HIS A 284 12.96 -5.93 -8.07
C HIS A 284 13.99 -5.31 -7.12
N VAL A 285 14.09 -3.97 -7.09
CA VAL A 285 15.00 -3.24 -6.20
C VAL A 285 14.68 -3.51 -4.73
N PHE A 286 13.39 -3.49 -4.37
CA PHE A 286 12.92 -3.77 -3.02
C PHE A 286 13.27 -5.20 -2.57
N LEU A 287 13.00 -6.20 -3.40
CA LEU A 287 13.33 -7.60 -3.09
C LEU A 287 14.84 -7.82 -2.97
N LYS A 288 15.65 -7.15 -3.80
CA LYS A 288 17.11 -7.22 -3.73
C LYS A 288 17.65 -6.58 -2.45
N LEU A 289 17.09 -5.47 -2.01
CA LEU A 289 17.40 -4.86 -0.71
C LEU A 289 17.00 -5.77 0.45
N LEU A 290 15.84 -6.43 0.34
CA LEU A 290 15.33 -7.36 1.34
C LEU A 290 16.21 -8.60 1.44
N GLU A 291 16.61 -9.19 0.31
CA GLU A 291 17.54 -10.32 0.24
C GLU A 291 18.84 -9.99 0.99
N GLN A 292 19.46 -8.85 0.67
CA GLN A 292 20.70 -8.42 1.32
C GLN A 292 20.54 -8.17 2.82
N PHE A 293 19.36 -7.70 3.25
CA PHE A 293 19.04 -7.50 4.66
C PHE A 293 18.87 -8.84 5.39
N CYS A 294 18.13 -9.77 4.77
CA CYS A 294 17.88 -11.11 5.28
C CYS A 294 19.13 -11.99 5.34
N SER A 295 20.07 -11.85 4.40
CA SER A 295 21.32 -12.62 4.41
C SER A 295 22.15 -12.40 5.69
N LYS A 296 21.94 -11.28 6.39
CA LYS A 296 22.67 -10.94 7.62
C LYS A 296 21.84 -11.13 8.90
N ARG A 297 20.50 -11.21 8.80
CA ARG A 297 19.56 -11.29 9.93
C ARG A 297 18.27 -12.00 9.52
N SER A 298 17.75 -12.91 10.35
CA SER A 298 16.39 -13.43 10.14
C SER A 298 15.34 -12.38 10.52
N ILE A 299 14.49 -12.00 9.57
CA ILE A 299 13.33 -11.14 9.87
C ILE A 299 12.29 -12.01 10.58
N VAL A 300 12.14 -11.79 11.89
CA VAL A 300 11.04 -12.38 12.66
C VAL A 300 9.79 -11.53 12.39
N VAL A 301 9.05 -11.89 11.35
CA VAL A 301 7.71 -11.34 11.15
C VAL A 301 6.82 -11.97 12.22
N GLN A 302 6.37 -11.18 13.20
CA GLN A 302 5.29 -11.61 14.06
C GLN A 302 4.09 -11.89 13.16
N ARG A 303 3.81 -13.18 12.90
CA ARG A 303 2.50 -13.57 12.39
C ARG A 303 1.51 -12.97 13.37
N ARG A 304 0.62 -12.10 12.89
CA ARG A 304 -0.61 -11.77 13.64
C ARG A 304 -1.15 -13.13 14.04
N LYS A 305 -1.12 -13.43 15.35
CA LYS A 305 -1.76 -14.65 15.86
C LYS A 305 -3.19 -14.46 15.41
N ALA A 306 -3.62 -15.22 14.40
CA ALA A 306 -5.04 -15.48 14.22
C ALA A 306 -5.50 -15.82 15.63
N VAL A 307 -6.39 -15.00 16.18
CA VAL A 307 -7.01 -15.29 17.47
C VAL A 307 -7.66 -16.64 17.23
N ARG A 308 -6.96 -17.71 17.60
CA ARG A 308 -7.56 -19.02 17.70
C ARG A 308 -8.63 -18.78 18.73
N LYS A 309 -9.88 -18.69 18.28
CA LYS A 309 -11.04 -18.90 19.13
C LYS A 309 -10.67 -20.18 19.89
N LYS A 310 -10.29 -20.03 21.16
CA LYS A 310 -10.11 -21.16 22.06
C LYS A 310 -11.45 -21.86 21.93
N LYS A 311 -11.46 -23.08 21.38
CA LYS A 311 -12.59 -23.97 21.60
C LYS A 311 -12.62 -24.14 23.11
N THR A 312 -13.48 -23.37 23.77
CA THR A 312 -13.83 -23.55 25.16
C THR A 312 -14.32 -24.98 25.22
N LYS A 313 -13.53 -25.86 25.84
CA LYS A 313 -14.07 -27.13 26.31
C LYS A 313 -15.21 -26.73 27.24
N THR A 314 -16.41 -27.18 26.91
CA THR A 314 -17.57 -27.15 27.81
C THR A 314 -17.13 -27.80 29.13
N PRO A 315 -17.03 -27.05 30.24
CA PRO A 315 -17.01 -27.66 31.56
C PRO A 315 -18.43 -28.17 31.84
N GLU A 316 -18.49 -29.36 32.40
CA GLU A 316 -19.70 -30.03 32.84
C GLU A 316 -20.56 -29.11 33.73
N GLU A 317 -21.88 -29.19 33.55
CA GLU A 317 -22.88 -28.47 34.32
C GLU A 317 -22.71 -28.78 35.81
N ILE A 318 -22.22 -27.81 36.57
CA ILE A 318 -22.36 -27.76 38.02
C ILE A 318 -23.56 -26.84 38.28
N VAL A 319 -24.58 -27.38 38.94
CA VAL A 319 -25.86 -26.73 39.23
C VAL A 319 -25.62 -25.48 40.10
N PRO A 320 -25.96 -24.26 39.64
CA PRO A 320 -25.67 -23.00 40.36
C PRO A 320 -26.40 -22.80 41.70
N GLU A 321 -27.43 -23.61 42.01
CA GLU A 321 -28.22 -23.45 43.25
C GLU A 321 -27.47 -23.93 44.51
N GLU A 322 -26.66 -24.99 44.44
CA GLU A 322 -25.96 -25.53 45.62
C GLU A 322 -24.84 -24.61 46.12
N LEU A 323 -24.21 -23.82 45.25
CA LEU A 323 -23.15 -22.88 45.62
C LEU A 323 -23.70 -21.60 46.26
N TRP A 324 -24.96 -21.24 45.99
CA TRP A 324 -25.60 -20.07 46.58
C TRP A 324 -25.99 -20.31 48.05
N ASP A 325 -26.32 -21.55 48.42
CA ASP A 325 -26.66 -21.92 49.79
C ASP A 325 -25.46 -21.79 50.76
N GLU A 326 -24.23 -21.87 50.26
CA GLU A 326 -23.00 -21.62 51.03
C GLU A 326 -22.62 -20.13 51.09
N VAL A 327 -22.85 -19.39 50.00
CA VAL A 327 -22.41 -17.99 49.83
C VAL A 327 -23.42 -16.98 50.40
N GLY A 328 -24.72 -17.28 50.31
CA GLY A 328 -25.81 -16.40 50.73
C GLY A 328 -25.76 -15.96 52.21
N PRO A 329 -25.50 -16.86 53.17
CA PRO A 329 -25.41 -16.50 54.59
C PRO A 329 -24.24 -15.56 54.91
N GLN A 330 -23.11 -15.70 54.21
CA GLN A 330 -21.90 -14.91 54.42
C GLN A 330 -22.02 -13.51 53.80
N LEU A 331 -22.64 -13.41 52.62
CA LEU A 331 -22.93 -12.15 51.95
C LEU A 331 -23.92 -11.29 52.76
N SER A 332 -24.94 -11.92 53.35
CA SER A 332 -25.91 -11.23 54.24
C SER A 332 -25.27 -10.69 55.52
N ALA A 333 -24.27 -11.39 56.07
CA ALA A 333 -23.51 -10.93 57.23
C ALA A 333 -22.63 -9.70 56.93
N VAL A 334 -22.02 -9.65 55.74
CA VAL A 334 -21.15 -8.54 55.30
C VAL A 334 -21.98 -7.31 54.88
N LEU A 335 -23.18 -7.51 54.34
CA LEU A 335 -24.11 -6.41 54.02
C LEU A 335 -24.57 -5.61 55.26
N GLN A 336 -24.47 -6.19 56.47
CA GLN A 336 -24.82 -5.53 57.74
C GLN A 336 -23.62 -4.84 58.40
N SER A 337 -22.39 -5.11 57.95
CA SER A 337 -21.18 -4.47 58.47
C SER A 337 -20.69 -3.41 57.49
N GLU A 338 -20.81 -2.14 57.86
CA GLU A 338 -20.17 -1.04 57.12
C GLU A 338 -18.64 -1.14 57.29
N ALA A 339 -17.92 -1.54 56.23
CA ALA A 339 -16.46 -1.58 56.19
C ALA A 339 -15.90 -0.68 55.06
N GLU A 340 -14.68 -0.19 55.26
CA GLU A 340 -14.03 0.90 54.50
C GLU A 340 -13.70 0.60 53.02
N ILE A 341 -13.64 1.68 52.24
CA ILE A 341 -13.79 1.75 50.78
C ILE A 341 -12.44 1.65 50.03
N PRO A 342 -12.25 0.65 49.13
CA PRO A 342 -11.31 0.74 48.03
C PRO A 342 -11.98 1.35 46.78
N ASN A 343 -11.29 2.26 46.10
CA ASN A 343 -11.77 2.90 44.88
C ASN A 343 -11.65 1.94 43.68
N ILE A 344 -12.75 1.23 43.35
CA ILE A 344 -12.81 0.30 42.22
C ILE A 344 -13.69 0.91 41.13
N VAL A 345 -13.14 1.07 39.92
CA VAL A 345 -13.84 1.69 38.78
C VAL A 345 -14.39 0.60 37.85
N PRO A 346 -15.73 0.45 37.71
CA PRO A 346 -16.33 -0.60 36.89
C PRO A 346 -16.36 -0.30 35.38
N PHE A 347 -16.18 0.96 35.01
CA PHE A 347 -16.28 1.44 33.63
C PHE A 347 -14.96 2.06 33.17
N ASP A 348 -14.51 1.66 31.98
CA ASP A 348 -13.28 2.17 31.39
C ASP A 348 -13.60 3.04 30.16
N ALA A 349 -13.61 4.35 30.40
CA ALA A 349 -13.86 5.35 29.37
C ALA A 349 -12.76 5.40 28.28
N ALA A 350 -11.59 4.79 28.51
CA ALA A 350 -10.49 4.74 27.55
C ALA A 350 -10.47 3.44 26.71
N SER A 351 -11.43 2.54 26.95
CA SER A 351 -11.55 1.28 26.22
C SER A 351 -12.32 1.45 24.90
N ASP A 352 -11.83 0.84 23.82
CA ASP A 352 -12.48 0.82 22.50
C ASP A 352 -13.76 -0.05 22.45
N LYS A 353 -14.15 -0.69 23.55
CA LYS A 353 -15.35 -1.55 23.65
C LYS A 353 -16.62 -0.72 23.84
N HIS A 354 -17.68 -1.11 23.14
CA HIS A 354 -19.00 -0.47 23.27
C HIS A 354 -19.54 -0.60 24.71
N ILE A 355 -20.34 0.37 25.15
CA ILE A 355 -20.86 0.45 26.52
C ILE A 355 -21.62 -0.81 26.96
N ASP A 356 -22.30 -1.48 26.02
CA ASP A 356 -23.04 -2.72 26.27
C ASP A 356 -22.12 -3.95 26.47
N GLU A 357 -20.95 -3.96 25.84
CA GLU A 357 -19.96 -5.04 26.03
C GLU A 357 -19.26 -4.90 27.39
N GLN A 358 -18.95 -3.67 27.79
CA GLN A 358 -18.39 -3.39 29.11
C GLN A 358 -19.37 -3.75 30.23
N LYS A 359 -20.68 -3.63 29.97
CA LYS A 359 -21.73 -4.07 30.89
C LYS A 359 -21.72 -5.58 31.12
N VAL A 360 -21.57 -6.38 30.06
CA VAL A 360 -21.46 -7.84 30.17
C VAL A 360 -20.18 -8.22 30.92
N ASP A 361 -19.06 -7.55 30.64
CA ASP A 361 -17.81 -7.74 31.37
C ASP A 361 -17.95 -7.41 32.86
N ALA A 362 -18.72 -6.39 33.24
CA ALA A 362 -19.00 -6.05 34.64
C ALA A 362 -19.83 -7.13 35.34
N MET A 363 -20.85 -7.70 34.70
CA MET A 363 -21.63 -8.81 35.27
C MET A 363 -20.76 -10.07 35.47
N VAL A 364 -19.85 -10.36 34.54
CA VAL A 364 -18.90 -11.48 34.66
C VAL A 364 -17.93 -11.27 35.83
N ARG A 365 -17.49 -10.02 36.07
CA ARG A 365 -16.65 -9.69 37.23
C ARG A 365 -17.40 -9.89 38.55
N ILE A 366 -18.67 -9.50 38.63
CA ILE A 366 -19.51 -9.77 39.81
C ILE A 366 -19.61 -11.28 40.06
N GLN A 367 -19.83 -12.08 39.02
CA GLN A 367 -19.85 -13.55 39.14
C GLN A 367 -18.50 -14.13 39.59
N SER A 368 -17.37 -13.60 39.11
CA SER A 368 -16.05 -14.08 39.56
C SER A 368 -15.81 -13.73 41.03
N TYR A 369 -16.14 -12.51 41.43
CA TYR A 369 -15.97 -12.09 42.83
C TYR A 369 -16.85 -12.92 43.78
N LEU A 370 -18.09 -13.23 43.40
CA LEU A 370 -19.00 -14.12 44.16
C LEU A 370 -18.45 -15.55 44.29
N ARG A 371 -17.76 -16.06 43.26
CA ARG A 371 -17.13 -17.40 43.30
C ARG A 371 -15.82 -17.41 44.10
N GLU A 372 -15.13 -16.28 44.16
CA GLU A 372 -13.86 -16.11 44.88
C GLU A 372 -14.05 -15.70 46.35
N GLN A 373 -15.29 -15.61 46.84
CA GLN A 373 -15.68 -15.25 48.22
C GLN A 373 -15.21 -13.86 48.67
N GLN A 374 -15.07 -12.92 47.72
CA GLN A 374 -14.63 -11.55 47.96
C GLN A 374 -15.82 -10.62 48.22
N TYR A 375 -16.50 -10.81 49.36
CA TYR A 375 -17.80 -10.19 49.63
C TYR A 375 -17.78 -8.68 49.81
N GLU A 376 -16.69 -8.13 50.36
CA GLU A 376 -16.53 -6.69 50.54
C GLU A 376 -16.39 -5.99 49.18
N GLU A 377 -15.58 -6.53 48.28
CA GLU A 377 -15.34 -5.97 46.95
C GLU A 377 -16.59 -6.03 46.06
N ILE A 378 -17.45 -7.04 46.24
CA ILE A 378 -18.69 -7.20 45.46
C ILE A 378 -19.69 -6.10 45.75
N ILE A 379 -19.93 -5.80 47.04
CA ILE A 379 -20.91 -4.79 47.44
C ILE A 379 -20.49 -3.43 46.88
N HIS A 380 -19.22 -3.07 47.03
CA HIS A 380 -18.69 -1.82 46.49
C HIS A 380 -18.72 -1.78 44.96
N PHE A 381 -18.32 -2.88 44.30
CA PHE A 381 -18.37 -2.95 42.84
C PHE A 381 -19.81 -2.84 42.31
N MET A 382 -20.78 -3.46 42.99
CA MET A 382 -22.21 -3.35 42.68
C MET A 382 -22.69 -1.90 42.78
N LEU A 383 -22.33 -1.18 43.85
CA LEU A 383 -22.66 0.24 44.03
C LEU A 383 -22.11 1.10 42.88
N PHE A 384 -20.83 0.95 42.54
CA PHE A 384 -20.23 1.70 41.44
C PHE A 384 -20.82 1.30 40.07
N THR A 385 -21.18 0.03 39.86
CA THR A 385 -21.83 -0.38 38.59
C THR A 385 -23.22 0.26 38.46
N ARG A 386 -23.94 0.48 39.56
CA ARG A 386 -25.23 1.19 39.56
C ARG A 386 -25.10 2.67 39.25
N GLU A 387 -24.06 3.33 39.77
CA GLU A 387 -23.79 4.74 39.45
C GLU A 387 -23.51 4.94 37.95
N VAL A 388 -22.79 4.00 37.33
CA VAL A 388 -22.49 4.05 35.90
C VAL A 388 -23.71 3.69 35.04
N TRP A 389 -24.53 2.72 35.48
CA TRP A 389 -25.68 2.20 34.72
C TRP A 389 -27.01 2.27 35.50
N PRO A 390 -27.56 3.48 35.75
CA PRO A 390 -28.74 3.68 36.59
C PRO A 390 -30.07 3.23 35.94
N GLU A 391 -30.11 3.06 34.61
CA GLU A 391 -31.33 2.74 33.86
C GLU A 391 -31.56 1.22 33.63
N ASN A 392 -30.71 0.35 34.19
CA ASN A 392 -30.69 -1.07 33.81
C ASN A 392 -31.27 -2.00 34.88
N ASP A 393 -32.33 -2.74 34.51
CA ASP A 393 -33.12 -3.68 35.34
C ASP A 393 -32.30 -4.73 36.14
N PHE A 394 -31.06 -5.04 35.73
CA PHE A 394 -30.25 -6.12 36.34
C PHE A 394 -29.46 -5.71 37.58
N PHE A 395 -29.07 -4.44 37.70
CA PHE A 395 -28.24 -3.97 38.82
C PHE A 395 -29.07 -3.30 39.93
N GLY A 396 -30.32 -2.93 39.65
CA GLY A 396 -31.21 -2.26 40.58
C GLY A 396 -31.10 -0.74 40.55
N SER A 397 -31.92 -0.07 41.37
CA SER A 397 -31.97 1.40 41.46
C SER A 397 -31.03 1.97 42.54
N PRO A 398 -30.68 3.26 42.51
CA PRO A 398 -29.72 3.85 43.45
C PRO A 398 -30.14 3.85 44.94
N ASN A 399 -31.43 3.67 45.23
CA ASN A 399 -32.01 3.75 46.59
C ASN A 399 -32.63 2.42 47.05
N MET A 400 -32.01 1.30 46.67
CA MET A 400 -32.53 -0.05 46.91
C MET A 400 -32.23 -0.53 48.36
N PRO A 401 -33.18 -1.18 49.06
CA PRO A 401 -32.91 -1.77 50.38
C PRO A 401 -31.99 -2.99 50.27
N ALA A 402 -31.19 -3.25 51.31
CA ALA A 402 -30.23 -4.36 51.42
C ALA A 402 -30.79 -5.74 50.98
N GLU A 403 -32.09 -5.97 51.20
CA GLU A 403 -32.79 -7.21 50.79
C GLU A 403 -32.95 -7.34 49.27
N GLU A 404 -33.24 -6.23 48.59
CA GLU A 404 -33.35 -6.20 47.12
C GLU A 404 -31.96 -6.23 46.46
N GLU A 405 -30.92 -5.70 47.12
CA GLU A 405 -29.54 -5.81 46.65
C GLU A 405 -29.05 -7.27 46.65
N PHE A 406 -29.40 -8.01 47.70
CA PHE A 406 -29.11 -9.43 47.83
C PHE A 406 -29.80 -10.25 46.72
N LEU A 407 -31.05 -9.91 46.38
CA LEU A 407 -31.78 -10.54 45.29
C LEU A 407 -31.17 -10.22 43.92
N ALA A 408 -30.77 -8.98 43.66
CA ALA A 408 -30.10 -8.61 42.42
C ALA A 408 -28.76 -9.35 42.25
N MET A 409 -27.98 -9.52 43.32
CA MET A 409 -26.74 -10.32 43.29
C MET A 409 -27.03 -11.81 43.05
N LYS A 410 -28.11 -12.34 43.65
CA LYS A 410 -28.59 -13.71 43.41
C LYS A 410 -28.97 -13.92 41.95
N ASP A 411 -29.70 -12.98 41.37
CA ASP A 411 -30.16 -13.04 39.99
C ASP A 411 -28.98 -12.95 39.01
N ILE A 412 -27.99 -12.09 39.28
CA ILE A 412 -26.75 -12.02 38.49
C ILE A 412 -25.93 -13.31 38.63
N PHE A 413 -25.89 -13.92 39.81
CA PHE A 413 -25.16 -15.15 40.07
C PHE A 413 -25.78 -16.36 39.34
N LEU A 414 -27.12 -16.45 39.37
CA LEU A 414 -27.88 -17.50 38.72
C LEU A 414 -28.06 -17.28 37.20
N ALA A 415 -27.83 -16.05 36.71
CA ALA A 415 -27.90 -15.75 35.29
C ALA A 415 -26.83 -16.50 34.48
N ASN A 416 -27.27 -17.21 33.44
CA ASN A 416 -26.37 -17.86 32.49
C ASN A 416 -25.82 -16.85 31.46
N ILE A 417 -24.83 -16.06 31.89
CA ILE A 417 -24.22 -14.97 31.09
C ILE A 417 -23.44 -15.50 29.87
N ALA A 418 -23.06 -16.80 29.86
CA ALA A 418 -22.44 -17.43 28.69
C ALA A 418 -23.38 -17.47 27.45
N SER A 419 -24.70 -17.44 27.66
CA SER A 419 -25.70 -17.38 26.58
C SER A 419 -25.94 -15.97 26.04
N ILE A 420 -25.74 -14.93 26.87
CA ILE A 420 -26.06 -13.54 26.54
C ILE A 420 -24.99 -12.95 25.61
N GLY A 421 -23.72 -13.29 25.81
CA GLY A 421 -22.63 -12.89 24.90
C GLY A 421 -22.79 -13.45 23.47
N GLN A 422 -23.43 -14.61 23.31
CA GLN A 422 -23.70 -15.19 21.99
C GLN A 422 -24.89 -14.53 21.26
N LEU A 423 -25.86 -13.98 22.00
CA LEU A 423 -27.03 -13.31 21.43
C LEU A 423 -26.72 -11.93 20.86
N TYR A 424 -25.74 -11.21 21.42
CA TYR A 424 -25.28 -9.93 20.88
C TYR A 424 -24.40 -10.12 19.62
N ASP A 425 -23.54 -11.13 19.60
CA ASP A 425 -22.74 -11.52 18.42
C ASP A 425 -23.64 -11.88 17.21
N TYR A 426 -24.85 -12.42 17.47
CA TYR A 426 -25.81 -12.83 16.44
C TYR A 426 -26.71 -11.70 15.91
N ARG A 427 -26.95 -10.63 16.69
CA ARG A 427 -27.78 -9.49 16.23
C ARG A 427 -27.01 -8.49 15.37
N PHE A 428 -25.73 -8.24 15.66
CA PHE A 428 -24.91 -7.33 14.86
C PHE A 428 -24.46 -7.93 13.52
N SER A 429 -24.31 -9.25 13.43
CA SER A 429 -23.97 -9.93 12.17
C SER A 429 -25.09 -9.90 11.11
N ARG A 430 -26.33 -9.53 11.49
CA ARG A 430 -27.44 -9.32 10.53
C ARG A 430 -27.64 -7.87 10.08
N GLN A 431 -27.07 -6.87 10.75
CA GLN A 431 -27.25 -5.46 10.35
C GLN A 431 -26.17 -4.96 9.38
N GLU A 432 -25.05 -5.67 9.20
CA GLU A 432 -24.07 -5.37 8.14
C GLU A 432 -24.36 -6.09 6.80
N SER A 433 -25.50 -6.78 6.69
CA SER A 433 -25.94 -7.47 5.47
C SER A 433 -27.36 -7.05 5.08
N SER A 434 -27.56 -5.75 4.86
CA SER A 434 -28.70 -5.20 4.10
C SER A 434 -28.29 -3.97 3.31
#